data_AF-A0A091JRD4-F1
#
_entry.id   AF-A0A091JRD4-F1
#
_cell.length_a   1.000
_cell.length_b   1.000
_cell.length_c   1.000
_cell.angle_alpha   90.00
_cell.angle_beta   90.00
_cell.angle_gamma   90.00
#
_symmetry.space_group_name_H-M   'P 1'
#
loop_
_entity.id
_entity.type
_entity.pdbx_description
1 polymer ?
#
loop_
_entity_poly.entity_id
_entity_poly.type
_entity_poly.pdbx_seq_one_letter_code
_entity_poly.pdbx_strand_id
1 'polypeptide(L)' 'GRFRLDIRKKFFTMRVVKHWNRLPGEVVEAPSLEAFKARLDWALSNLM' A
#
# COMPACT_ATOMS: atom_id res chain seq x y z
N GLY A 1 18.93 3.22 -19.37
CA GLY A 1 18.32 4.44 -19.94
C GLY A 1 17.30 5.02 -18.96
N ARG A 2 17.48 6.28 -18.54
CA ARG A 2 16.63 6.99 -17.57
C ARG A 2 15.12 6.86 -17.87
N PHE A 3 14.76 6.91 -19.15
CA PHE A 3 13.38 6.74 -19.63
C PHE A 3 12.66 5.48 -19.13
N ARG A 4 13.31 4.31 -19.13
CA ARG A 4 12.70 3.06 -18.65
C ARG A 4 12.48 3.07 -17.14
N LEU A 5 13.37 3.76 -16.40
CA LEU A 5 13.27 3.90 -14.96
C LEU A 5 12.11 4.84 -14.58
N ASP A 6 11.98 5.96 -15.28
CA ASP A 6 10.93 6.94 -15.04
C ASP A 6 9.52 6.38 -15.30
N ILE A 7 9.37 5.56 -16.35
CA ILE A 7 8.11 4.84 -16.63
C ILE A 7 7.79 3.85 -15.50
N ARG A 8 8.76 3.05 -15.05
CA ARG A 8 8.54 2.10 -13.94
C ARG A 8 8.16 2.82 -12.64
N LYS A 9 8.80 3.95 -12.35
CA LYS A 9 8.51 4.76 -11.16
C LYS A 9 7.07 5.29 -11.19
N LYS A 10 6.64 5.90 -12.31
CA LYS A 10 5.25 6.38 -12.50
C LYS A 10 4.24 5.24 -12.34
N PHE A 11 4.50 4.10 -12.97
CA PHE A 11 3.60 2.97 -12.96
C PHE A 11 3.50 2.30 -11.58
N PHE A 12 4.61 2.21 -10.85
CA PHE A 12 4.63 1.73 -9.47
C PHE A 12 3.78 2.61 -8.56
N THR A 13 3.94 3.93 -8.63
CA THR A 13 3.11 4.89 -7.87
C THR A 13 1.63 4.73 -8.19
N MET A 14 1.26 4.63 -9.47
CA MET A 14 -0.14 4.43 -9.87
C MET A 14 -0.72 3.11 -9.32
N ARG A 15 0.06 2.02 -9.33
CA ARG A 15 -0.38 0.75 -8.74
C ARG A 15 -0.60 0.90 -7.24
N VAL A 16 0.36 1.47 -6.50
CA VAL A 16 0.25 1.63 -5.04
C VAL A 16 -0.97 2.47 -4.67
N VAL A 17 -1.19 3.62 -5.34
CA VAL A 17 -2.37 4.47 -5.10
C VAL A 17 -3.69 3.72 -5.34
N LYS A 18 -3.77 2.92 -6.42
CA LYS A 18 -4.96 2.11 -6.71
C LYS A 18 -5.25 1.06 -5.63
N HIS A 19 -4.22 0.51 -4.99
CA HIS A 19 -4.36 -0.52 -3.96
C HIS A 19 -4.63 0.11 -2.59
N TRP A 20 -4.12 1.32 -2.34
CA TRP A 20 -4.39 2.08 -1.14
C TRP A 20 -5.90 2.32 -0.93
N ASN A 21 -6.62 2.68 -2.00
CA ASN A 21 -8.08 2.86 -1.96
C ASN A 21 -8.89 1.58 -1.71
N ARG A 22 -8.22 0.41 -1.68
CA ARG A 22 -8.84 -0.90 -1.38
C ARG A 22 -8.57 -1.37 0.04
N LEU A 23 -7.70 -0.68 0.78
CA LEU A 23 -7.43 -1.03 2.18
C LEU A 23 -8.63 -0.62 3.05
N PRO A 24 -8.97 -1.43 4.07
CA PRO A 24 -9.97 -1.04 5.06
C PRO A 24 -9.58 0.28 5.73
N GLY A 25 -10.55 1.19 5.93
CA GLY A 25 -10.31 2.49 6.57
C GLY A 25 -9.66 2.36 7.94
N GLU A 26 -10.02 1.32 8.71
CA GLU A 26 -9.42 0.99 10.01
C GLU A 26 -7.91 0.73 9.92
N VAL A 27 -7.43 0.13 8.83
CA VAL A 27 -5.99 -0.06 8.60
C VAL A 27 -5.33 1.27 8.26
N VAL A 28 -6.00 2.09 7.43
CA VAL A 28 -5.50 3.40 6.96
C VAL A 28 -5.44 4.44 8.08
N GLU A 29 -6.38 4.42 9.02
CA GLU A 29 -6.51 5.36 10.15
C GLU A 29 -5.65 4.96 11.36
N ALA A 30 -4.53 4.27 11.15
CA ALA A 30 -3.63 3.91 12.22
C ALA A 30 -2.86 5.15 12.73
N PRO A 31 -2.77 5.35 14.07
CA PRO A 31 -2.12 6.53 14.66
C PRO A 31 -0.59 6.50 14.53
N SER A 32 0.00 5.36 14.15
CA SER A 32 1.43 5.19 13.93
C SER A 32 1.70 4.20 12.80
N LEU A 33 2.92 4.26 12.23
CA LEU A 33 3.35 3.33 11.19
C LEU A 33 3.42 1.88 11.69
N GLU A 34 3.74 1.69 12.97
CA GLU A 34 3.81 0.37 13.59
C GLU A 34 2.42 -0.23 13.78
N ALA A 35 1.45 0.59 14.24
CA ALA A 35 0.05 0.19 14.29
C ALA A 35 -0.53 -0.08 12.88
N PHE A 36 -0.12 0.70 11.87
CA PHE A 36 -0.49 0.46 10.48
C PHE A 36 0.00 -0.91 9.99
N LYS A 37 1.27 -1.24 10.24
CA LYS A 37 1.87 -2.53 9.86
C LYS A 37 1.17 -3.70 10.54
N ALA A 38 0.92 -3.62 11.85
CA ALA A 38 0.20 -4.67 12.59
C ALA A 38 -1.22 -4.90 12.05
N ARG A 39 -1.96 -3.82 11.76
CA ARG A 39 -3.32 -3.91 11.18
C ARG A 39 -3.31 -4.48 9.76
N LEU A 40 -2.32 -4.09 8.96
CA LEU A 40 -2.14 -4.59 7.60
C LEU A 40 -1.79 -6.09 7.61
N ASP A 41 -0.85 -6.52 8.45
CA ASP A 41 -0.45 -7.93 8.58
C ASP A 41 -1.61 -8.81 9.04
N TRP A 42 -2.42 -8.33 9.99
CA TRP A 42 -3.66 -8.99 10.40
C TRP A 42 -4.67 -9.12 9.25
N ALA A 43 -4.95 -8.02 8.54
CA ALA A 43 -5.90 -8.01 7.42
C ALA A 43 -5.47 -8.92 6.26
N LEU A 44 -4.16 -8.98 5.98
CA LEU A 44 -3.59 -9.86 4.96
C LEU A 44 -3.58 -11.33 5.40
N SER A 45 -3.35 -11.61 6.68
CA SER A 45 -3.38 -12.97 7.25
C SER A 45 -4.79 -13.57 7.26
N ASN A 46 -5.83 -12.74 7.43
CA ASN A 46 -7.24 -13.16 7.39
C ASN A 46 -7.80 -13.34 5.96
N LEU A 47 -7.01 -13.05 4.92
CA LEU A 47 -7.38 -13.25 3.51
C LEU A 47 -6.93 -14.63 2.99
N MET A 48 -6.23 -15.43 3.80
CA MET A 48 -5.99 -16.87 3.57
C MET A 48 -7.14 -17.70 4.11
#